data_AF-A0A7Y4X7Q6-F1
#
_entry.id   AF-A0A7Y4X7Q6-F1
#
_cell.length_a   1.000
_cell.length_b   1.000
_cell.length_c   1.000
_cell.angle_alpha   90.00
_cell.angle_beta   90.00
_cell.angle_gamma   90.00
#
_symmetry.space_group_name_H-M   'P 1'
#
loop_
_entity.id
_entity.type
_entity.pdbx_description
1 polymer ?
#
loop_
_entity_poly.entity_id
_entity_poly.type
_entity_poly.pdbx_seq_one_letter_code
_entity_poly.pdbx_strand_id
1 'polypeptide(L)'
;MNPHQVLNHLIDLERRVRDIYRLLSERPQCAPAQRTFWQAMAEEETHHLVTLERSAYVCDVMEHPPSIPNDVLARMEAIVATAEAVVQNPSLTEDEALRQALRLEGSELNRLEGAWLQGFRVTTSLLLRALAPEMPSHIRHLVDAVHSSSTDPALHAQADALWATYHKQHEGASRAPTSG
;
A
#
# COMPACT_ATOMS: atom_id res chain seq x y z
N MET A 1 -14.91 12.13 -11.37
CA MET A 1 -13.56 12.71 -11.19
C MET A 1 -12.79 12.44 -12.47
N ASN A 2 -12.00 13.38 -12.99
CA ASN A 2 -11.18 13.08 -14.19
C ASN A 2 -9.98 12.19 -13.80
N PRO A 3 -9.34 11.47 -14.75
CA PRO A 3 -8.25 10.54 -14.42
C PRO A 3 -7.07 11.20 -13.70
N HIS A 4 -6.69 12.41 -14.10
CA HIS A 4 -5.61 13.18 -13.45
C HIS A 4 -5.91 13.50 -11.99
N GLN A 5 -7.16 13.85 -11.66
CA GLN A 5 -7.61 14.09 -10.30
C GLN A 5 -7.56 12.81 -9.45
N VAL A 6 -7.99 11.68 -10.02
CA VAL A 6 -7.89 10.37 -9.36
C VAL A 6 -6.43 10.03 -9.08
N LEU A 7 -5.56 10.17 -10.08
CA LEU A 7 -4.13 9.90 -9.94
C LEU A 7 -3.48 10.75 -8.85
N ASN A 8 -3.71 12.06 -8.88
CA ASN A 8 -3.15 12.96 -7.87
C ASN A 8 -3.60 12.61 -6.46
N HIS A 9 -4.84 12.14 -6.32
CA HIS A 9 -5.37 11.69 -5.04
C HIS A 9 -4.71 10.39 -4.56
N LEU A 10 -4.49 9.41 -5.45
CA LEU A 10 -3.75 8.19 -5.11
C LEU A 10 -2.31 8.52 -4.71
N ILE A 11 -1.62 9.38 -5.47
CA ILE A 11 -0.26 9.84 -5.13
C ILE A 11 -0.22 10.51 -3.74
N ASP A 12 -1.21 11.34 -3.40
CA ASP A 12 -1.28 11.97 -2.09
C ASP A 12 -1.44 10.93 -0.97
N LEU A 13 -2.33 9.96 -1.15
CA LEU A 13 -2.53 8.87 -0.19
C LEU A 13 -1.24 8.08 0.03
N GLU A 14 -0.56 7.63 -1.03
CA GLU A 14 0.70 6.87 -0.91
C GLU A 14 1.81 7.70 -0.23
N ARG A 15 1.91 9.01 -0.51
CA ARG A 15 2.89 9.87 0.16
C ARG A 15 2.66 9.92 1.66
N ARG A 16 1.40 10.00 2.07
CA ARG A 16 1.01 10.06 3.47
C ARG A 16 1.23 8.72 4.17
N VAL A 17 0.95 7.59 3.51
CA VAL A 17 1.30 6.24 4.03
C VAL A 17 2.82 6.11 4.23
N ARG A 18 3.62 6.52 3.24
CA ARG A 18 5.08 6.56 3.38
C ARG A 18 5.53 7.41 4.57
N ASP A 19 4.96 8.59 4.73
CA ASP A 19 5.31 9.50 5.84
C ASP A 19 4.91 8.91 7.20
N ILE A 20 3.80 8.17 7.29
CA ILE A 20 3.43 7.41 8.48
C ILE A 20 4.54 6.41 8.86
N TYR A 21 5.02 5.59 7.91
CA TYR A 21 6.10 4.63 8.19
C TYR A 21 7.42 5.31 8.57
N ARG A 22 7.76 6.42 7.90
CA ARG A 22 8.93 7.23 8.25
C ARG A 22 8.82 7.75 9.69
N LEU A 23 7.69 8.33 10.07
CA LEU A 23 7.45 8.82 11.42
C LEU A 23 7.56 7.71 12.48
N LEU A 24 7.03 6.52 12.19
CA LEU A 24 7.18 5.36 13.07
C LEU A 24 8.66 4.98 13.29
N SER A 25 9.49 5.05 12.25
CA SER A 25 10.92 4.77 12.35
C SER A 25 11.72 5.81 13.16
N GLU A 26 11.26 7.05 13.15
CA GLU A 26 11.90 8.19 13.81
C GLU A 26 11.57 8.27 15.32
N ARG A 27 10.68 7.40 15.81
CA ARG A 27 10.26 7.40 17.22
C ARG A 27 11.43 7.11 18.17
N PRO A 28 11.63 7.90 19.26
CA PRO A 28 12.74 7.70 20.19
C PRO A 28 12.78 6.32 20.86
N GLN A 29 11.61 5.73 21.13
CA GLN A 29 11.47 4.42 21.77
C GLN A 29 11.61 3.23 20.80
N CYS A 30 11.74 3.48 19.50
CA CYS A 30 11.80 2.44 18.49
C CYS A 30 13.15 1.70 18.59
N ALA A 31 13.11 0.38 18.80
CA ALA A 31 14.31 -0.44 18.82
C ALA A 31 15.00 -0.42 17.45
N PRO A 32 16.33 -0.63 17.36
CA PRO A 32 17.04 -0.57 16.08
C PRO A 32 16.44 -1.46 14.98
N ALA A 33 16.03 -2.69 15.32
CA ALA A 33 15.41 -3.61 14.38
C ALA A 33 14.05 -3.09 13.86
N GLN A 34 13.23 -2.52 14.75
CA GLN A 34 11.96 -1.91 14.37
C GLN A 34 12.15 -0.66 13.51
N ARG A 35 13.18 0.16 13.80
CA ARG A 35 13.51 1.31 12.96
C ARG A 35 13.86 0.87 11.54
N THR A 36 14.71 -0.14 11.39
CA THR A 36 15.05 -0.70 10.08
C THR A 36 13.81 -1.24 9.36
N PHE A 37 12.94 -1.94 10.08
CA PHE A 37 11.67 -2.43 9.53
C PHE A 37 10.78 -1.29 9.02
N TRP A 38 10.52 -0.26 9.83
CA TRP A 38 9.69 0.87 9.42
C TRP A 38 10.31 1.69 8.28
N GLN A 39 11.65 1.80 8.23
CA GLN A 39 12.35 2.41 7.10
C GLN A 39 12.18 1.59 5.81
N ALA A 40 12.27 0.26 5.91
CA ALA A 40 12.03 -0.62 4.78
C ALA A 40 10.60 -0.48 4.25
N MET A 41 9.59 -0.46 5.14
CA MET A 41 8.19 -0.20 4.75
C MET A 41 8.04 1.15 4.02
N ALA A 42 8.67 2.23 4.52
CA ALA A 42 8.64 3.52 3.83
C ALA A 42 9.37 3.52 2.47
N GLU A 43 10.45 2.76 2.34
CA GLU A 43 11.16 2.59 1.07
C GLU A 43 10.33 1.76 0.08
N GLU A 44 9.61 0.76 0.56
CA GLU A 44 8.68 -0.04 -0.22
C GLU A 44 7.56 0.85 -0.80
N GLU A 45 6.95 1.76 -0.02
CA GLU A 45 5.96 2.74 -0.52
C GLU A 45 6.49 3.69 -1.60
N THR A 46 7.81 3.87 -1.69
CA THR A 46 8.40 4.66 -2.77
C THR A 46 8.19 3.99 -4.13
N HIS A 47 8.02 2.68 -4.19
CA HIS A 47 7.74 1.96 -5.44
C HIS A 47 6.35 2.28 -5.97
N HIS A 48 5.31 2.28 -5.12
CA HIS A 48 3.95 2.69 -5.50
C HIS A 48 3.94 4.14 -6.01
N LEU A 49 4.60 5.04 -5.29
CA LEU A 49 4.74 6.43 -5.69
C LEU A 49 5.40 6.60 -7.05
N VAL A 50 6.52 5.94 -7.28
CA VAL A 50 7.23 6.02 -8.57
C VAL A 50 6.36 5.49 -9.70
N THR A 51 5.63 4.39 -9.48
CA THR A 51 4.70 3.83 -10.47
C THR A 51 3.58 4.82 -10.81
N LEU A 52 2.93 5.40 -9.81
CA LEU A 52 1.87 6.39 -9.99
C LEU A 52 2.38 7.68 -10.64
N GLU A 53 3.50 8.25 -10.16
CA GLU A 53 4.10 9.46 -10.73
C GLU A 53 4.52 9.26 -12.18
N ARG A 54 5.05 8.08 -12.54
CA ARG A 54 5.36 7.74 -13.93
C ARG A 54 4.11 7.61 -14.79
N SER A 55 3.03 7.06 -14.23
CA SER A 55 1.76 6.94 -14.93
C SER A 55 1.14 8.30 -15.28
N ALA A 56 1.51 9.38 -14.57
CA ALA A 56 1.07 10.75 -14.89
C ALA A 56 1.51 11.19 -16.30
N TYR A 57 2.73 10.82 -16.72
CA TYR A 57 3.28 11.17 -18.04
C TYR A 57 2.59 10.46 -19.20
N VAL A 58 1.89 9.37 -18.91
CA VAL A 58 1.18 8.56 -19.91
C VAL A 58 -0.33 8.52 -19.66
N CYS A 59 -0.85 9.31 -18.72
CA CYS A 59 -2.25 9.27 -18.32
C CYS A 59 -3.22 9.50 -19.49
N ASP A 60 -2.83 10.33 -20.46
CA ASP A 60 -3.68 10.66 -21.62
C ASP A 60 -3.80 9.52 -22.64
N VAL A 61 -2.96 8.48 -22.54
CA VAL A 61 -3.03 7.28 -23.40
C VAL A 61 -3.70 6.09 -22.70
N MET A 62 -4.34 6.32 -21.55
CA MET A 62 -5.13 5.32 -20.85
C MET A 62 -6.37 4.94 -21.68
N GLU A 63 -6.61 3.63 -21.87
CA GLU A 63 -7.72 3.15 -22.71
C GLU A 63 -9.04 3.11 -21.94
N HIS A 64 -8.98 2.70 -20.68
CA HIS A 64 -10.15 2.49 -19.83
C HIS A 64 -9.91 3.07 -18.44
N PRO A 65 -10.02 4.40 -18.26
CA PRO A 65 -9.79 4.99 -16.96
C PRO A 65 -10.70 4.40 -15.88
N PRO A 66 -10.16 4.05 -14.69
CA PRO A 66 -10.97 3.44 -13.65
C PRO A 66 -12.03 4.43 -13.16
N SER A 67 -13.26 3.95 -13.01
CA SER A 67 -14.29 4.69 -12.30
C SER A 67 -14.18 4.35 -10.82
N ILE A 68 -13.49 5.19 -10.06
CA ILE A 68 -13.37 5.05 -8.59
C ILE A 68 -14.50 5.85 -7.93
N PRO A 69 -15.41 5.20 -7.19
CA PRO A 69 -16.46 5.89 -6.46
C PRO A 69 -15.89 6.84 -5.39
N ASN A 70 -16.48 8.05 -5.27
CA ASN A 70 -16.00 9.05 -4.29
C ASN A 70 -16.06 8.55 -2.84
N ASP A 71 -17.02 7.68 -2.50
CA ASP A 71 -17.14 7.09 -1.17
C ASP A 71 -15.99 6.11 -0.86
N VAL A 72 -15.42 5.47 -1.88
CA VAL A 72 -14.22 4.62 -1.72
C VAL A 72 -13.02 5.50 -1.39
N LEU A 73 -12.80 6.58 -2.14
CA LEU A 73 -11.70 7.53 -1.88
C LEU A 73 -11.83 8.15 -0.49
N ALA A 74 -13.03 8.63 -0.12
CA ALA A 74 -13.28 9.21 1.20
C ALA A 74 -13.02 8.21 2.35
N ARG A 75 -13.32 6.92 2.15
CA ARG A 75 -12.96 5.88 3.13
C ARG A 75 -11.45 5.73 3.26
N MET A 76 -10.71 5.76 2.15
CA MET A 76 -9.24 5.66 2.19
C MET A 76 -8.63 6.87 2.88
N GLU A 77 -9.09 8.09 2.56
CA GLU A 77 -8.67 9.31 3.26
C GLU A 77 -8.91 9.21 4.77
N ALA A 78 -10.07 8.69 5.19
CA ALA A 78 -10.39 8.51 6.61
C ALA A 78 -9.48 7.48 7.30
N ILE A 79 -9.12 6.38 6.62
CA ILE A 79 -8.17 5.39 7.15
C ILE A 79 -6.79 6.03 7.31
N VAL A 80 -6.28 6.71 6.28
CA VAL A 80 -4.97 7.37 6.33
C VAL A 80 -4.96 8.47 7.39
N ALA A 81 -5.97 9.32 7.45
CA ALA A 81 -6.07 10.38 8.48
C ALA A 81 -6.14 9.81 9.91
N THR A 82 -6.81 8.67 10.10
CA THR A 82 -6.82 7.97 11.39
C THR A 82 -5.43 7.47 11.74
N ALA A 83 -4.71 6.86 10.80
CA ALA A 83 -3.36 6.38 11.02
C ALA A 83 -2.40 7.54 11.34
N GLU A 84 -2.48 8.65 10.59
CA GLU A 84 -1.73 9.88 10.87
C GLU A 84 -1.95 10.37 12.31
N ALA A 85 -3.21 10.47 12.74
CA ALA A 85 -3.52 10.90 14.10
C ALA A 85 -2.96 9.93 15.17
N VAL A 86 -3.01 8.62 14.90
CA VAL A 86 -2.50 7.60 15.81
C VAL A 86 -0.98 7.64 15.92
N VAL A 87 -0.25 7.81 14.80
CA VAL A 87 1.23 7.82 14.83
C VAL A 87 1.83 9.04 15.53
N GLN A 88 1.07 10.13 15.61
CA GLN A 88 1.44 11.30 16.41
C GLN A 88 1.32 11.07 17.92
N ASN A 89 0.66 10.00 18.38
CA ASN A 89 0.55 9.70 19.80
C ASN A 89 1.93 9.31 20.39
N PRO A 90 2.49 10.05 21.36
CA PRO A 90 3.78 9.71 21.98
C PRO A 90 3.76 8.36 22.71
N SER A 91 2.59 7.93 23.17
CA SER A 91 2.38 6.69 23.92
C SER A 91 2.00 5.50 23.03
N LEU A 92 2.02 5.65 21.70
CA LEU A 92 1.75 4.55 20.77
C LEU A 92 2.66 3.35 21.07
N THR A 93 2.03 2.20 21.29
CA THR A 93 2.69 0.91 21.47
C THR A 93 3.03 0.27 20.12
N GLU A 94 3.94 -0.71 20.13
CA GLU A 94 4.30 -1.43 18.91
C GLU A 94 3.09 -2.17 18.31
N ASP A 95 2.29 -2.85 19.13
CA ASP A 95 1.08 -3.55 18.66
C ASP A 95 0.08 -2.58 18.01
N GLU A 96 -0.04 -1.35 18.51
CA GLU A 96 -0.89 -0.34 17.88
C GLU A 96 -0.30 0.15 16.55
N ALA A 97 1.02 0.33 16.46
CA ALA A 97 1.69 0.70 15.21
C ALA A 97 1.51 -0.38 14.13
N LEU A 98 1.78 -1.63 14.48
CA LEU A 98 1.55 -2.80 13.61
C LEU A 98 0.08 -2.94 13.21
N ARG A 99 -0.86 -2.65 14.13
CA ARG A 99 -2.29 -2.65 13.81
C ARG A 99 -2.67 -1.54 12.82
N GLN A 100 -2.06 -0.36 12.89
CA GLN A 100 -2.27 0.67 11.87
C GLN A 100 -1.68 0.24 10.52
N ALA A 101 -0.47 -0.30 10.50
CA ALA A 101 0.14 -0.82 9.29
C ALA A 101 -0.75 -1.88 8.62
N LEU A 102 -1.24 -2.87 9.37
CA LEU A 102 -2.17 -3.88 8.84
C LEU A 102 -3.46 -3.28 8.26
N ARG A 103 -3.98 -2.19 8.86
CA ARG A 103 -5.18 -1.50 8.37
C ARG A 103 -4.90 -0.70 7.10
N LEU A 104 -3.72 -0.08 6.99
CA LEU A 104 -3.29 0.64 5.80
C LEU A 104 -3.07 -0.34 4.65
N GLU A 105 -2.29 -1.39 4.88
CA GLU A 105 -1.97 -2.40 3.86
C GLU A 105 -3.17 -3.26 3.47
N GLY A 106 -4.06 -3.53 4.42
CA GLY A 106 -5.33 -4.22 4.17
C GLY A 106 -6.43 -3.31 3.66
N SER A 107 -6.15 -2.02 3.44
CA SER A 107 -7.11 -1.10 2.84
C SER A 107 -7.27 -1.39 1.34
N GLU A 108 -8.21 -0.70 0.71
CA GLU A 108 -8.43 -0.83 -0.73
C GLU A 108 -7.33 -0.14 -1.56
N LEU A 109 -6.36 0.55 -0.95
CA LEU A 109 -5.37 1.37 -1.64
C LEU A 109 -4.57 0.58 -2.69
N ASN A 110 -3.99 -0.57 -2.30
CA ASN A 110 -3.32 -1.51 -3.21
C ASN A 110 -4.24 -1.99 -4.36
N ARG A 111 -5.55 -2.16 -4.09
CA ARG A 111 -6.53 -2.52 -5.12
C ARG A 111 -6.82 -1.37 -6.08
N LEU A 112 -6.83 -0.13 -5.59
CA LEU A 112 -7.05 1.06 -6.39
C LEU A 112 -5.86 1.33 -7.32
N GLU A 113 -4.63 1.15 -6.86
CA GLU A 113 -3.44 1.18 -7.73
C GLU A 113 -3.52 0.09 -8.80
N GLY A 114 -3.86 -1.15 -8.41
CA GLY A 114 -4.06 -2.24 -9.35
C GLY A 114 -5.10 -1.91 -10.44
N ALA A 115 -6.25 -1.35 -10.05
CA ALA A 115 -7.30 -0.91 -10.96
C ALA A 115 -6.86 0.26 -11.86
N TRP A 116 -6.06 1.19 -11.33
CA TRP A 116 -5.45 2.26 -12.11
C TRP A 116 -4.56 1.73 -13.23
N LEU A 117 -3.68 0.79 -12.89
CA LEU A 117 -2.76 0.18 -13.85
C LEU A 117 -3.49 -0.67 -14.92
N GLN A 118 -4.63 -1.27 -14.57
CA GLN A 118 -5.48 -2.00 -15.52
C GLN A 118 -6.17 -1.09 -16.57
N GLY A 119 -6.22 0.22 -16.32
CA GLY A 119 -6.77 1.16 -17.30
C GLY A 119 -5.89 1.37 -18.53
N PHE A 120 -4.61 1.02 -18.45
CA PHE A 120 -3.67 1.07 -19.57
C PHE A 120 -3.70 -0.20 -20.42
N ARG A 121 -3.14 -0.11 -21.64
CA ARG A 121 -2.77 -1.30 -22.42
C ARG A 121 -1.83 -2.18 -21.60
N VAL A 122 -1.99 -3.50 -21.74
CA VAL A 122 -1.16 -4.51 -21.05
C VAL A 122 0.34 -4.20 -21.16
N THR A 123 0.83 -3.81 -22.34
CA THR A 123 2.26 -3.47 -22.55
C THR A 123 2.71 -2.27 -21.72
N THR A 124 1.88 -1.22 -21.64
CA THR A 124 2.16 -0.03 -20.82
C THR A 124 2.05 -0.36 -19.33
N SER A 125 1.04 -1.11 -18.91
CA SER A 125 0.89 -1.56 -17.51
C SER A 125 2.11 -2.38 -17.07
N LEU A 126 2.56 -3.32 -17.91
CA LEU A 126 3.75 -4.14 -17.64
C LEU A 126 5.02 -3.28 -17.59
N LEU A 127 5.17 -2.30 -18.49
CA LEU A 127 6.31 -1.39 -18.47
C LEU A 127 6.33 -0.55 -17.18
N LEU A 128 5.19 0.01 -16.78
CA LEU A 128 5.08 0.80 -15.55
C LEU A 128 5.52 -0.02 -14.33
N ARG A 129 5.04 -1.27 -14.21
CA ARG A 129 5.43 -2.20 -13.15
C ARG A 129 6.90 -2.64 -13.23
N ALA A 130 7.41 -2.91 -14.43
CA ALA A 130 8.79 -3.36 -14.61
C ALA A 130 9.83 -2.28 -14.29
N LEU A 131 9.46 -1.00 -14.44
CA LEU A 131 10.35 0.11 -14.13
C LEU A 131 10.47 0.39 -12.62
N ALA A 132 9.55 -0.14 -11.81
CA ALA A 132 9.56 -0.06 -10.36
C ALA A 132 9.11 -1.43 -9.80
N PRO A 133 9.94 -2.48 -9.95
CA PRO A 133 9.55 -3.81 -9.54
C PRO A 133 9.27 -3.82 -8.05
N GLU A 134 8.07 -4.27 -7.68
CA GLU A 134 7.76 -4.55 -6.28
C GLU A 134 8.76 -5.58 -5.75
N MET A 135 9.40 -5.25 -4.63
CA MET A 135 10.21 -6.18 -3.85
C MET A 135 9.33 -7.34 -3.33
N PRO A 136 9.91 -8.50 -2.95
CA PRO A 136 9.15 -9.59 -2.34
C PRO A 136 8.19 -9.02 -1.27
N SER A 137 6.89 -9.22 -1.50
CA SER A 137 5.79 -8.39 -1.01
C SER A 137 6.02 -7.76 0.37
N HIS A 138 5.99 -6.43 0.47
CA HIS A 138 6.00 -5.69 1.75
C HIS A 138 4.98 -6.27 2.76
N ILE A 139 3.86 -6.81 2.25
CA ILE A 139 2.84 -7.49 3.05
C ILE A 139 3.42 -8.67 3.81
N ARG A 140 4.32 -9.44 3.20
CA ARG A 140 5.01 -10.55 3.86
C ARG A 140 5.89 -10.05 4.99
N HIS A 141 6.67 -8.99 4.76
CA HIS A 141 7.50 -8.38 5.80
C HIS A 141 6.66 -7.90 6.98
N LEU A 142 5.51 -7.26 6.72
CA LEU A 142 4.58 -6.84 7.76
C LEU A 142 4.00 -8.03 8.54
N VAL A 143 3.60 -9.10 7.85
CA VAL A 143 3.09 -10.33 8.48
C VAL A 143 4.15 -10.98 9.37
N ASP A 144 5.38 -11.11 8.86
CA ASP A 144 6.50 -11.66 9.62
C ASP A 144 6.83 -10.79 10.84
N ALA A 145 6.79 -9.46 10.71
CA ALA A 145 7.00 -8.53 11.80
C ALA A 145 5.93 -8.63 12.89
N VAL A 146 4.66 -8.84 12.52
CA VAL A 146 3.56 -9.09 13.46
C VAL A 146 3.80 -10.37 14.25
N HIS A 147 4.14 -11.47 13.57
CA HIS A 147 4.39 -12.76 14.21
C HIS A 147 5.66 -12.77 15.08
N SER A 148 6.68 -11.99 14.74
CA SER A 148 7.91 -11.92 15.52
C SER A 148 7.83 -10.99 16.74
N SER A 149 7.02 -9.93 16.65
CA SER A 149 7.09 -8.79 17.58
C SER A 149 5.86 -8.64 18.48
N SER A 150 4.71 -9.17 18.05
CA SER A 150 3.46 -9.08 18.81
C SER A 150 3.12 -10.37 19.52
N THR A 151 2.50 -10.26 20.70
CA THR A 151 1.88 -11.39 21.40
C THR A 151 0.35 -11.38 21.30
N ASP A 152 -0.25 -10.42 20.59
CA ASP A 152 -1.70 -10.29 20.44
C ASP A 152 -2.23 -11.29 19.39
N PRO A 153 -3.00 -12.33 19.79
CA PRO A 153 -3.52 -13.33 18.85
C PRO A 153 -4.49 -12.73 17.83
N ALA A 154 -5.18 -11.63 18.17
CA ALA A 154 -6.07 -10.95 17.25
C ALA A 154 -5.29 -10.21 16.16
N LEU A 155 -4.07 -9.75 16.46
CA LEU A 155 -3.18 -9.12 15.50
C LEU A 155 -2.57 -10.17 14.55
N HIS A 156 -2.15 -11.32 15.08
CA HIS A 156 -1.71 -12.47 14.27
C HIS A 156 -2.79 -12.91 13.27
N ALA A 157 -4.04 -13.06 13.74
CA ALA A 157 -5.15 -13.42 12.87
C ALA A 157 -5.44 -12.37 11.78
N GLN A 158 -5.26 -11.08 12.09
CA GLN A 158 -5.38 -10.02 11.08
C GLN A 158 -4.27 -10.08 10.03
N ALA A 159 -3.02 -10.31 10.45
CA ALA A 159 -1.90 -10.48 9.54
C ALA A 159 -2.10 -11.69 8.61
N ASP A 160 -2.52 -12.83 9.15
CA ASP A 160 -2.78 -14.03 8.36
C ASP A 160 -3.91 -13.82 7.34
N ALA A 161 -4.97 -13.10 7.72
CA ALA A 161 -6.07 -12.76 6.82
C ALA A 161 -5.63 -11.83 5.69
N LEU A 162 -4.78 -10.84 5.99
CA LEU A 162 -4.19 -9.95 5.01
C LEU A 162 -3.33 -10.75 4.01
N TRP A 163 -2.46 -11.63 4.52
CA TRP A 163 -1.62 -12.48 3.69
C TRP A 163 -2.43 -13.38 2.75
N ALA A 164 -3.47 -14.03 3.27
CA ALA A 164 -4.34 -14.88 2.47
C ALA A 164 -5.06 -14.10 1.35
N THR A 165 -5.48 -12.87 1.65
CA THR A 165 -6.12 -11.98 0.67
C THR A 165 -5.13 -11.57 -0.43
N TYR A 166 -3.94 -11.15 -0.04
CA TYR A 166 -2.86 -10.78 -0.96
C TYR A 166 -2.51 -11.94 -1.90
N HIS A 167 -2.30 -13.14 -1.36
CA HIS A 167 -1.95 -14.34 -2.13
C HIS A 167 -3.02 -14.68 -3.18
N LYS A 168 -4.30 -14.64 -2.78
CA LYS A 168 -5.43 -14.92 -3.69
C LYS A 168 -5.50 -13.95 -4.88
N GLN A 169 -5.18 -12.67 -4.64
CA GLN A 169 -5.18 -11.64 -5.68
C GLN A 169 -4.03 -11.86 -6.69
N HIS A 170 -2.86 -12.28 -6.22
CA HIS A 170 -1.67 -12.45 -7.05
C HIS A 170 -1.60 -13.80 -7.79
N GLU A 171 -2.13 -14.88 -7.21
CA GLU A 171 -2.29 -16.16 -7.91
C GLU A 171 -3.32 -16.08 -9.04
N GLY A 172 -4.40 -15.30 -8.84
CA GLY A 172 -5.42 -15.07 -9.87
C GLY A 172 -4.87 -14.31 -11.08
N ALA A 173 -3.99 -13.33 -10.86
CA ALA A 173 -3.36 -12.53 -11.92
C ALA A 173 -2.40 -13.35 -12.79
N SER A 174 -1.74 -14.37 -12.23
CA SER A 174 -0.84 -15.28 -12.97
C SER A 174 -1.57 -16.31 -13.85
N ARG A 175 -2.90 -16.41 -13.74
CA ARG A 175 -3.75 -17.36 -14.50
C ARG A 175 -4.63 -16.69 -15.56
N ALA A 176 -4.27 -15.50 -16.06
CA ALA A 176 -4.97 -14.94 -17.22
C ALA A 176 -4.88 -15.89 -18.42
N PRO A 177 -6.01 -16.24 -19.08
CA PRO A 177 -6.02 -17.17 -20.18
C PRO A 177 -5.26 -16.58 -21.37
N THR A 178 -4.32 -17.36 -21.91
CA THR A 178 -3.83 -17.20 -23.28
C THR A 178 -5.03 -17.33 -24.21
N SER A 179 -5.69 -16.20 -24.49
CA SER A 179 -6.73 -16.13 -25.49
C SER A 179 -6.03 -16.07 -26.84
N GLY A 180 -6.37 -17.04 -27.69
CA GLY A 180 -5.64 -17.40 -28.93
C GLY A 180 -5.71 -16.39 -30.06
#